data_AF-A0A1H9UBS8-F1
#
_entry.id   AF-A0A1H9UBS8-F1
#
_cell.length_a   1.000
_cell.length_b   1.000
_cell.length_c   1.000
_cell.angle_alpha   90.00
_cell.angle_beta   90.00
_cell.angle_gamma   90.00
#
_symmetry.space_group_name_H-M   'P 1'
#
loop_
_entity.id
_entity.type
_entity.pdbx_description
1 polymer ?
#
loop_
_entity_poly.entity_id
_entity_poly.type
_entity_poly.pdbx_seq_one_letter_code
_entity_poly.pdbx_strand_id
1 'polypeptide(L)'
;MLVSLTGCAYSVQGDPVAAPLPPLAIATPRKTAGVDPCALVTEKDLKPLGTLKFQPVPRTELANSCLFTLNEGSYVMVAVPYRSFEASKKSQTEGREVETSKHATWLSCTRPGAGKDTVCTATIAVTRDESLLVAVGMSGDATESEASRALEPLRQEALKRMPPA
;
A
#
# COMPACT_ATOMS: atom_id res chain seq x y z
N MET A 1 -39.80 53.92 22.52
CA MET A 1 -38.48 53.26 22.55
C MET A 1 -38.51 52.06 21.61
N LEU A 2 -37.88 52.16 20.45
CA LEU A 2 -37.63 51.04 19.55
C LEU A 2 -36.20 51.24 19.02
N VAL A 3 -35.28 50.38 19.44
CA VAL A 3 -33.87 50.43 19.06
C VAL A 3 -33.69 49.47 17.89
N SER A 4 -33.34 50.01 16.72
CA SER A 4 -33.00 49.24 15.53
C SER A 4 -31.56 48.71 15.65
N LEU A 5 -31.39 47.40 15.71
CA LEU A 5 -30.10 46.72 15.62
C LEU A 5 -29.70 46.58 14.14
N THR A 6 -28.79 47.41 13.65
CA THR A 6 -28.11 47.21 12.37
C THR A 6 -26.93 46.26 12.57
N GLY A 7 -27.16 44.97 12.35
CA GLY A 7 -26.09 43.97 12.26
C GLY A 7 -25.49 43.97 10.87
N CYS A 8 -24.25 44.42 10.73
CA CYS A 8 -23.49 44.27 9.48
C CYS A 8 -23.15 42.79 9.27
N ALA A 9 -23.82 42.16 8.30
CA ALA A 9 -23.40 40.87 7.77
C ALA A 9 -22.21 41.14 6.83
N TYR A 10 -20.99 40.87 7.30
CA TYR A 10 -19.82 40.84 6.44
C TYR A 10 -19.71 39.43 5.84
N SER A 11 -19.95 39.33 4.54
CA SER A 11 -19.68 38.11 3.78
C SER A 11 -18.17 37.97 3.63
N VAL A 12 -17.55 37.04 4.35
CA VAL A 12 -16.16 36.65 4.11
C VAL A 12 -16.09 35.93 2.77
N GLN A 13 -15.75 36.66 1.71
CA GLN A 13 -15.38 36.09 0.41
C GLN A 13 -13.96 35.54 0.52
N GLY A 14 -13.83 34.35 1.07
CA GLY A 14 -12.62 33.55 0.95
C GLY A 14 -13.04 32.16 0.51
N ASP A 15 -12.42 31.63 -0.55
CA ASP A 15 -12.55 30.22 -0.85
C ASP A 15 -12.17 29.41 0.40
N PRO A 16 -12.93 28.38 0.78
CA PRO A 16 -12.62 27.59 1.95
C PRO A 16 -11.22 27.00 1.79
N VAL A 17 -10.28 27.48 2.60
CA VAL A 17 -8.94 26.89 2.69
C VAL A 17 -9.12 25.46 3.17
N ALA A 18 -8.74 24.50 2.32
CA ALA A 18 -8.79 23.09 2.68
C ALA A 18 -8.02 22.88 3.98
N ALA A 19 -8.68 22.27 4.97
CA ALA A 19 -8.04 21.95 6.23
C ALA A 19 -6.76 21.13 5.96
N PRO A 20 -5.67 21.37 6.71
CA PRO A 20 -4.46 20.55 6.60
C PRO A 20 -4.83 19.08 6.74
N LEU A 21 -4.40 18.25 5.78
CA LEU A 21 -4.62 16.82 5.85
C LEU A 21 -4.08 16.27 7.17
N PRO A 22 -4.83 15.40 7.89
CA PRO A 22 -4.36 14.81 9.13
C PRO A 22 -2.96 14.17 8.93
N PRO A 23 -2.11 14.16 9.97
CA PRO A 23 -0.75 13.68 9.84
C PRO A 23 -0.76 12.19 9.49
N LEU A 24 -0.31 11.88 8.26
CA LEU A 24 -0.08 10.51 7.81
C LEU A 24 1.15 9.96 8.53
N ALA A 25 1.01 8.82 9.21
CA ALA A 25 2.11 8.23 9.96
C ALA A 25 3.19 7.70 9.01
N ILE A 26 4.36 8.34 9.01
CA ILE A 26 5.54 7.94 8.24
C ILE A 26 6.73 8.11 9.18
N ALA A 27 7.24 7.02 9.74
CA ALA A 27 8.30 7.10 10.75
C ALA A 27 9.62 7.64 10.17
N THR A 28 10.03 7.15 9.01
CA THR A 28 11.20 7.66 8.30
C THR A 28 10.91 7.65 6.80
N PRO A 29 10.79 8.82 6.15
CA PRO A 29 10.58 8.88 4.71
C PRO A 29 11.59 8.03 3.95
N ARG A 30 11.15 7.35 2.89
CA ARG A 30 12.02 6.50 2.07
C ARG A 30 12.20 7.10 0.68
N LYS A 31 13.39 6.88 0.12
CA LYS A 31 13.66 7.19 -1.28
C LYS A 31 12.84 6.24 -2.16
N THR A 32 12.19 6.79 -3.18
CA THR A 32 11.35 6.05 -4.13
C THR A 32 11.98 6.04 -5.52
N ALA A 33 12.59 7.15 -5.93
CA ALA A 33 13.25 7.27 -7.23
C ALA A 33 14.49 6.36 -7.35
N GLY A 34 14.53 5.58 -8.43
CA GLY A 34 15.66 4.69 -8.75
C GLY A 34 15.79 3.47 -7.84
N VAL A 35 14.75 3.14 -7.07
CA VAL A 35 14.71 1.89 -6.30
C VAL A 35 14.34 0.74 -7.24
N ASP A 36 15.11 -0.34 -7.16
CA ASP A 36 14.80 -1.59 -7.86
C ASP A 36 13.76 -2.41 -7.05
N PRO A 37 12.51 -2.55 -7.51
CA PRO A 37 11.49 -3.33 -6.81
C PRO A 37 11.83 -4.82 -6.71
N CYS A 38 12.62 -5.37 -7.63
CA CYS A 38 13.04 -6.77 -7.59
C CYS A 38 14.05 -7.06 -6.47
N ALA A 39 14.75 -6.03 -5.98
CA ALA A 39 15.73 -6.15 -4.89
C ALA A 39 15.11 -5.99 -3.49
N LEU A 40 13.83 -5.60 -3.40
CA LEU A 40 13.17 -5.34 -2.11
C LEU A 40 12.68 -6.61 -1.40
N VAL A 41 12.56 -7.72 -2.13
CA VAL A 41 12.21 -9.03 -1.56
C VAL A 41 13.19 -10.05 -2.10
N THR A 42 13.64 -10.96 -1.24
CA THR A 42 14.59 -12.00 -1.60
C THR A 42 13.96 -13.39 -1.54
N GLU A 43 14.60 -14.37 -2.16
CA GLU A 43 14.19 -15.78 -2.04
C GLU A 43 14.04 -16.25 -0.58
N LYS A 44 14.87 -15.73 0.32
CA LYS A 44 14.79 -16.06 1.76
C LYS A 44 13.45 -15.61 2.36
N ASP A 45 12.98 -14.42 1.96
CA ASP A 45 11.72 -13.86 2.47
C ASP A 45 10.51 -14.60 1.87
N LEU A 46 10.65 -15.12 0.65
CA LEU A 46 9.62 -15.86 -0.08
C LEU A 46 9.51 -17.33 0.32
N LYS A 47 10.55 -17.91 0.94
CA LYS A 47 10.61 -19.32 1.33
C LYS A 47 9.35 -19.86 2.06
N PRO A 48 8.69 -19.10 2.96
CA PRO A 48 7.45 -19.58 3.60
C PRO A 48 6.27 -19.73 2.64
N LEU A 49 6.27 -18.98 1.53
CA LEU A 49 5.25 -19.04 0.48
C LEU A 49 5.57 -20.07 -0.60
N GLY A 50 6.84 -20.43 -0.74
CA GLY A 50 7.28 -21.36 -1.76
C GLY A 50 8.68 -21.11 -2.29
N THR A 51 8.94 -21.73 -3.44
CA THR A 51 10.19 -21.60 -4.19
C THR A 51 9.95 -20.82 -5.48
N LEU A 52 10.90 -19.97 -5.87
CA LEU A 52 10.79 -19.23 -7.14
C LEU A 52 10.67 -20.22 -8.30
N LYS A 53 9.61 -20.02 -9.09
CA LYS A 53 9.39 -20.74 -10.35
C LYS A 53 10.25 -20.16 -11.47
N PHE A 54 10.37 -18.84 -11.48
CA PHE A 54 11.14 -18.08 -12.46
C PHE A 54 11.90 -16.95 -11.76
N GLN A 55 12.88 -16.39 -12.46
CA GLN A 55 13.51 -15.14 -12.02
C GLN A 55 12.43 -14.04 -11.87
N PRO A 56 12.53 -13.17 -10.84
CA PRO A 56 11.59 -12.07 -10.68
C PRO A 56 11.67 -11.13 -11.89
N VAL A 57 10.51 -10.73 -12.40
CA VAL A 57 10.43 -9.92 -13.63
C VAL A 57 9.60 -8.65 -13.42
N PRO A 58 10.01 -7.53 -14.02
CA PRO A 58 9.18 -6.35 -14.07
C PRO A 58 7.86 -6.58 -14.82
N ARG A 59 6.81 -5.86 -14.44
CA ARG A 59 5.51 -5.93 -15.11
C ARG A 59 5.23 -4.67 -15.91
N THR A 60 4.69 -4.83 -17.11
CA THR A 60 4.39 -3.72 -18.02
C THR A 60 3.13 -2.97 -17.62
N GLU A 61 2.16 -3.66 -17.00
CA GLU A 61 0.89 -3.08 -16.56
C GLU A 61 1.01 -2.27 -15.26
N LEU A 62 2.08 -2.48 -14.50
CA LEU A 62 2.37 -1.74 -13.27
C LEU A 62 3.81 -1.25 -13.31
N ALA A 63 3.98 0.05 -13.58
CA ALA A 63 5.29 0.67 -13.63
C ALA A 63 6.07 0.49 -12.32
N ASN A 64 7.40 0.38 -12.43
CA ASN A 64 8.32 0.21 -11.31
C ASN A 64 7.90 -0.92 -10.35
N SER A 65 7.45 -2.03 -10.93
CA SER A 65 7.07 -3.22 -10.17
C SER A 65 7.93 -4.43 -10.51
N CYS A 66 7.88 -5.42 -9.64
CA CYS A 66 8.47 -6.74 -9.83
C CYS A 66 7.49 -7.82 -9.38
N LEU A 67 7.33 -8.86 -10.20
CA LEU A 67 6.54 -10.04 -9.91
C LEU A 67 7.45 -11.22 -9.61
N PHE A 68 7.20 -11.84 -8.47
CA PHE A 68 7.81 -13.07 -8.01
C PHE A 68 6.77 -14.18 -8.12
N THR A 69 6.96 -15.13 -9.03
CA THR A 69 6.06 -16.29 -9.20
C THR A 69 6.65 -17.51 -8.51
N LEU A 70 5.86 -18.21 -7.71
CA LEU A 70 6.29 -19.37 -6.94
C LEU A 70 5.72 -20.67 -7.54
N ASN A 71 6.38 -21.80 -7.27
CA ASN A 71 5.97 -23.11 -7.79
C ASN A 71 4.64 -23.59 -7.19
N GLU A 72 4.32 -23.11 -6.00
CA GLU A 72 3.21 -23.48 -5.16
C GLU A 72 1.90 -22.75 -5.55
N GLY A 73 1.91 -22.03 -6.68
CA GLY A 73 0.75 -21.30 -7.21
C GLY A 73 0.53 -19.93 -6.54
N SER A 74 1.40 -19.54 -5.63
CA SER A 74 1.43 -18.20 -5.04
C SER A 74 2.30 -17.24 -5.87
N TYR A 75 2.03 -15.94 -5.73
CA TYR A 75 2.87 -14.89 -6.29
C TYR A 75 2.97 -13.70 -5.34
N VAL A 76 4.08 -12.98 -5.43
CA VAL A 76 4.31 -11.72 -4.71
C VAL A 76 4.57 -10.62 -5.73
N MET A 77 3.95 -9.46 -5.54
CA MET A 77 4.18 -8.29 -6.36
C MET A 77 4.67 -7.15 -5.48
N VAL A 78 5.75 -6.50 -5.88
CA VAL A 78 6.31 -5.32 -5.21
C VAL A 78 6.34 -4.17 -6.20
N ALA A 79 5.95 -2.96 -5.79
CA ALA A 79 6.08 -1.78 -6.65
C ALA A 79 6.44 -0.52 -5.87
N VAL A 80 7.35 0.29 -6.41
CA VAL A 80 7.75 1.58 -5.86
C VAL A 80 8.42 2.48 -6.94
N PRO A 81 8.08 3.77 -7.05
CA PRO A 81 6.93 4.41 -6.41
C PRO A 81 5.62 3.82 -6.93
N TYR A 82 4.66 3.68 -6.03
CA TYR A 82 3.26 3.40 -6.36
C TYR A 82 2.40 4.63 -6.04
N ARG A 83 1.08 4.54 -6.30
CA ARG A 83 0.11 5.62 -6.02
C ARG A 83 0.09 6.01 -4.54
N SER A 84 -0.51 7.16 -4.21
CA SER A 84 -0.58 7.61 -2.82
C SER A 84 -1.39 6.68 -1.90
N PHE A 85 -1.13 6.79 -0.60
CA PHE A 85 -1.88 6.08 0.44
C PHE A 85 -3.39 6.38 0.34
N GLU A 86 -3.76 7.65 0.21
CA GLU A 86 -5.15 8.10 0.09
C GLU A 86 -5.83 7.60 -1.19
N ALA A 87 -5.10 7.58 -2.32
CA ALA A 87 -5.64 7.03 -3.57
C ALA A 87 -5.95 5.52 -3.42
N SER A 88 -5.10 4.79 -2.69
CA SER A 88 -5.35 3.38 -2.39
C SER A 88 -6.58 3.19 -1.53
N LYS A 89 -6.68 3.96 -0.43
CA LYS A 89 -7.83 3.97 0.48
C LYS A 89 -9.14 4.27 -0.23
N LYS A 90 -9.15 5.26 -1.13
CA LYS A 90 -10.32 5.61 -1.95
C LYS A 90 -10.73 4.50 -2.91
N SER A 91 -9.77 3.77 -3.48
CA SER A 91 -10.04 2.72 -4.47
C SER A 91 -10.41 1.36 -3.87
N GLN A 92 -10.03 1.11 -2.61
CA GLN A 92 -10.17 -0.17 -1.92
C GLN A 92 -11.01 0.04 -0.66
N THR A 93 -12.31 0.23 -0.83
CA THR A 93 -13.24 0.64 0.25
C THR A 93 -13.34 -0.36 1.38
N GLU A 94 -13.17 -1.65 1.08
CA GLU A 94 -13.19 -2.75 2.06
C GLU A 94 -11.82 -2.99 2.74
N GLY A 95 -10.82 -2.15 2.44
CA GLY A 95 -9.54 -2.20 3.12
C GLY A 95 -9.61 -1.66 4.55
N ARG A 96 -8.51 -1.81 5.28
CA ARG A 96 -8.34 -1.26 6.62
C ARG A 96 -6.95 -0.69 6.80
N GLU A 97 -6.85 0.29 7.69
CA GLU A 97 -5.57 0.84 8.10
C GLU A 97 -4.92 -0.07 9.15
N VAL A 98 -3.64 -0.37 8.94
CA VAL A 98 -2.75 -1.11 9.82
C VAL A 98 -1.40 -0.40 9.84
N GLU A 99 -0.48 -0.85 10.70
CA GLU A 99 0.87 -0.31 10.76
C GLU A 99 1.90 -1.29 10.17
N THR A 100 2.88 -0.79 9.41
CA THR A 100 4.11 -1.52 9.03
C THR A 100 5.30 -0.73 9.56
N SER A 101 6.01 -1.21 10.57
CA SER A 101 7.19 -0.51 11.14
C SER A 101 6.94 1.00 11.40
N LYS A 102 5.80 1.38 12.00
CA LYS A 102 5.38 2.79 12.23
C LYS A 102 5.06 3.61 10.98
N HIS A 103 4.87 2.96 9.84
CA HIS A 103 4.28 3.57 8.64
C HIS A 103 2.81 3.17 8.51
N ALA A 104 1.96 4.16 8.22
CA ALA A 104 0.57 3.95 7.85
C ALA A 104 0.51 3.01 6.64
N THR A 105 -0.28 1.95 6.76
CA THR A 105 -0.41 0.92 5.73
C THR A 105 -1.86 0.61 5.47
N TRP A 106 -2.29 0.74 4.23
CA TRP A 106 -3.64 0.35 3.81
C TRP A 106 -3.60 -1.11 3.35
N LEU A 107 -4.21 -1.99 4.13
CA LEU A 107 -4.30 -3.42 3.86
C LEU A 107 -5.68 -3.74 3.29
N SER A 108 -5.71 -4.24 2.06
CA SER A 108 -6.92 -4.68 1.38
C SER A 108 -6.75 -6.10 0.89
N CYS A 109 -7.70 -6.98 1.21
CA CYS A 109 -7.75 -8.34 0.70
C CYS A 109 -9.00 -8.50 -0.14
N THR A 110 -8.91 -9.33 -1.18
CA THR A 110 -10.05 -9.64 -2.05
C THR A 110 -10.00 -11.11 -2.40
N ARG A 111 -11.11 -11.81 -2.16
CA ARG A 111 -11.35 -13.17 -2.66
C ARG A 111 -12.45 -13.15 -3.72
N PRO A 112 -12.11 -13.17 -5.03
CA PRO A 112 -13.08 -12.97 -6.11
C PRO A 112 -13.97 -14.19 -6.42
N GLY A 113 -14.08 -15.15 -5.49
CA GLY A 113 -14.88 -16.37 -5.59
C GLY A 113 -14.10 -17.66 -5.24
N ALA A 114 -14.79 -18.80 -5.19
CA ALA A 114 -14.15 -20.11 -5.03
C ALA A 114 -13.30 -20.46 -6.26
N GLY A 115 -12.10 -21.01 -6.05
CA GLY A 115 -11.19 -21.41 -7.13
C GLY A 115 -10.44 -20.27 -7.82
N LYS A 116 -10.54 -19.03 -7.31
CA LYS A 116 -9.73 -17.89 -7.77
C LYS A 116 -8.75 -17.47 -6.68
N ASP A 117 -7.66 -16.84 -7.10
CA ASP A 117 -6.61 -16.40 -6.18
C ASP A 117 -7.14 -15.38 -5.16
N THR A 118 -6.88 -15.63 -3.89
CA THR A 118 -7.06 -14.63 -2.83
C THR A 118 -5.87 -13.70 -2.87
N VAL A 119 -6.13 -12.41 -3.03
CA VAL A 119 -5.08 -11.39 -3.13
C VAL A 119 -5.16 -10.44 -1.95
N CYS A 120 -4.06 -10.29 -1.22
CA CYS A 120 -3.91 -9.24 -0.20
C CYS A 120 -2.85 -8.24 -0.65
N THR A 121 -3.14 -6.96 -0.53
CA THR A 121 -2.28 -5.84 -0.90
C THR A 121 -2.06 -4.93 0.31
N ALA A 122 -0.80 -4.60 0.59
CA ALA A 122 -0.37 -3.61 1.55
C ALA A 122 0.19 -2.40 0.79
N THR A 123 -0.47 -1.26 0.94
CA THR A 123 0.02 0.04 0.45
C THR A 123 0.62 0.80 1.62
N ILE A 124 1.94 0.89 1.68
CA ILE A 124 2.68 1.47 2.81
C ILE A 124 3.07 2.90 2.45
N ALA A 125 2.65 3.88 3.24
CA ALA A 125 3.05 5.27 3.05
C ALA A 125 4.56 5.43 3.28
N VAL A 126 5.31 5.80 2.24
CA VAL A 126 6.77 6.02 2.34
C VAL A 126 7.16 7.48 2.12
N THR A 127 6.32 8.23 1.42
CA THR A 127 6.30 9.69 1.40
C THR A 127 4.83 10.15 1.53
N ARG A 128 4.56 11.47 1.47
CA ARG A 128 3.19 12.01 1.46
C ARG A 128 2.41 11.56 0.22
N ASP A 129 3.09 11.44 -0.92
CA ASP A 129 2.45 11.28 -2.23
C ASP A 129 2.69 9.90 -2.85
N GLU A 130 3.67 9.15 -2.36
CA GLU A 130 4.06 7.86 -2.90
C GLU A 130 4.04 6.77 -1.83
N SER A 131 3.78 5.54 -2.29
CA SER A 131 3.76 4.36 -1.44
C SER A 131 4.66 3.26 -1.98
N LEU A 132 5.00 2.32 -1.08
CA LEU A 132 5.46 0.99 -1.43
C LEU A 132 4.25 0.06 -1.47
N LEU A 133 4.02 -0.58 -2.61
CA LEU A 133 3.07 -1.68 -2.72
C LEU A 133 3.78 -3.01 -2.49
N VAL A 134 3.19 -3.84 -1.62
CA VAL A 134 3.51 -5.27 -1.54
C VAL A 134 2.19 -6.02 -1.61
N ALA A 135 2.06 -6.96 -2.52
CA ALA A 135 0.88 -7.81 -2.64
C ALA A 135 1.29 -9.28 -2.67
N VAL A 136 0.42 -10.13 -2.13
CA VAL A 136 0.52 -11.58 -2.26
C VAL A 136 -0.77 -12.11 -2.85
N GLY A 137 -0.67 -12.93 -3.88
CA GLY A 137 -1.75 -13.75 -4.39
C GLY A 137 -1.50 -15.21 -4.01
N MET A 138 -2.53 -15.87 -3.51
CA MET A 138 -2.49 -17.29 -3.16
C MET A 138 -3.62 -18.01 -3.89
N SER A 139 -3.27 -19.01 -4.70
CA SER A 139 -4.24 -19.85 -5.41
C SER A 139 -4.98 -20.80 -4.48
N GLY A 140 -6.14 -21.31 -4.93
CA GLY A 140 -6.91 -22.34 -4.25
C GLY A 140 -7.83 -21.78 -3.16
N ASP A 141 -7.93 -22.50 -2.04
CA ASP A 141 -8.88 -22.17 -0.95
C ASP A 141 -8.32 -21.24 0.12
N ALA A 142 -7.13 -20.65 -0.11
CA ALA A 142 -6.48 -19.74 0.83
C ALA A 142 -7.42 -18.61 1.28
N THR A 143 -7.56 -18.44 2.59
CA THR A 143 -8.38 -17.41 3.21
C THR A 143 -7.66 -16.06 3.20
N GLU A 144 -8.42 -14.97 3.35
CA GLU A 144 -7.83 -13.63 3.51
C GLU A 144 -6.92 -13.54 4.75
N SER A 145 -7.21 -14.32 5.79
CA SER A 145 -6.39 -14.41 7.00
C SER A 145 -5.02 -15.04 6.71
N GLU A 146 -4.99 -16.11 5.91
CA GLU A 146 -3.74 -16.76 5.51
C GLU A 146 -2.91 -15.85 4.59
N ALA A 147 -3.54 -15.24 3.58
CA ALA A 147 -2.86 -14.33 2.67
C ALA A 147 -2.33 -13.08 3.39
N SER A 148 -3.10 -12.47 4.30
CA SER A 148 -2.64 -11.32 5.09
C SER A 148 -1.51 -11.67 6.05
N ARG A 149 -1.53 -12.87 6.66
CA ARG A 149 -0.44 -13.35 7.52
C ARG A 149 0.83 -13.62 6.72
N ALA A 150 0.71 -14.16 5.51
CA ALA A 150 1.84 -14.36 4.62
C ALA A 150 2.43 -13.03 4.11
N LEU A 151 1.58 -12.02 3.90
CA LEU A 151 2.00 -10.69 3.48
C LEU A 151 2.79 -9.94 4.56
N GLU A 152 2.49 -10.19 5.84
CA GLU A 152 3.09 -9.49 6.98
C GLU A 152 4.63 -9.43 6.95
N PRO A 153 5.37 -10.55 6.91
CA PRO A 153 6.83 -10.48 6.89
C PRO A 153 7.36 -9.80 5.62
N LEU A 154 6.69 -9.99 4.47
CA LEU A 154 7.10 -9.40 3.20
C LEU A 154 7.01 -7.87 3.21
N ARG A 155 5.94 -7.30 3.77
CA ARG A 155 5.79 -5.84 3.88
C ARG A 155 6.85 -5.22 4.79
N GLN A 156 7.24 -5.89 5.86
CA GLN A 156 8.31 -5.43 6.76
C GLN A 156 9.67 -5.47 6.06
N GLU A 157 9.99 -6.58 5.41
CA GLU A 157 11.28 -6.80 4.78
C GLU A 157 11.48 -5.93 3.53
N ALA A 158 10.43 -5.68 2.75
CA ALA A 158 10.45 -4.75 1.63
C ALA A 158 10.68 -3.31 2.07
N LEU A 159 9.93 -2.84 3.08
CA LEU A 159 10.09 -1.50 3.63
C LEU A 159 11.48 -1.28 4.24
N LYS A 160 12.00 -2.29 4.95
CA LYS A 160 13.33 -2.25 5.58
C LYS A 160 14.46 -2.09 4.56
N ARG A 161 14.34 -2.73 3.39
CA ARG A 161 15.34 -2.64 2.30
C ARG A 161 15.26 -1.34 1.50
N MET A 162 14.21 -0.54 1.68
CA MET A 162 14.17 0.77 1.05
C MET A 162 15.19 1.74 1.67
N PRO A 163 15.96 2.49 0.86
CA PRO A 163 16.83 3.53 1.37
C PRO A 163 16.04 4.64 2.08
N PRO A 164 16.57 5.26 3.14
CA PRO A 164 16.02 6.51 3.67
C PRO A 164 16.09 7.62 2.59
N ALA A 165 15.15 8.56 2.64
CA ALA A 165 15.11 9.74 1.77
C ALA A 165 16.13 10.80 2.19
#